data_AF-A0A947F3X7-F1
#
_entry.id   AF-A0A947F3X7-F1
#
_cell.length_a   1.000
_cell.length_b   1.000
_cell.length_c   1.000
_cell.angle_alpha   90.00
_cell.angle_beta   90.00
_cell.angle_gamma   90.00
#
_symmetry.space_group_name_H-M   'P 1'
#
loop_
_entity.id
_entity.type
_entity.pdbx_description
1 polymer ?
#
loop_
_entity_poly.entity_id
_entity_poly.type
_entity_poly.pdbx_seq_one_letter_code
_entity_poly.pdbx_strand_id
1 'polypeptide(L)'
;MQTLFPEGACFTVTLYGLAWANAFPHVNGKVRLKALKEMQYALKQQHGEASIYPFSDTEVRNGVFWLGQRNLLLGRYLACINPVKRNTALVQEFHFNSAALSEAFLASPTHHLNSYPGLCWPADNVTALVSLKLHDALYGTEYGEAYDAWKNWTLSHSDPKSGMPAGHLDNESGQHYESARGCANSWMIALLSEIDPVFAGHLYHNYKRNFGIRRLGIRMFREWPQGHEGHGADIDSGPIIWGAGVTATGVGLATARSQGDLATEADIRDLLKVFGFPQNISIEEQTTTRYLFDLVPVGDAFLTWGYSVVRPSSNSSRVPSRMQRIMERWQWFSVIIVCFIFTIAQGVYFGYVGWRRYRIAHRSMGKGHDRDKSPEQRHAG
;
A
#
# COMPACT_ATOMS: atom_id res chain seq x y z
N MET A 1 12.20 5.11 10.64
CA MET A 1 10.96 4.39 10.34
C MET A 1 10.70 3.24 11.32
N GLN A 2 11.69 2.44 11.72
CA GLN A 2 11.47 1.28 12.60
C GLN A 2 10.86 1.59 13.97
N THR A 3 11.07 2.78 14.53
CA THR A 3 10.37 3.22 15.76
C THR A 3 8.86 3.29 15.59
N LEU A 4 8.39 3.53 14.36
CA LEU A 4 6.97 3.64 14.03
C LEU A 4 6.42 2.32 13.50
N PHE A 5 7.16 1.62 12.64
CA PHE A 5 6.79 0.32 12.04
C PHE A 5 7.98 -0.65 12.17
N PRO A 6 8.07 -1.42 13.27
CA PRO A 6 9.21 -2.27 13.58
C PRO A 6 9.60 -3.22 12.45
N GLU A 7 8.61 -3.84 11.81
CA GLU A 7 8.70 -4.79 10.71
C GLU A 7 9.19 -4.15 9.41
N GLY A 8 9.14 -2.82 9.32
CA GLY A 8 9.37 -2.07 8.10
C GLY A 8 10.71 -2.35 7.43
N ALA A 9 11.76 -2.65 8.19
CA ALA A 9 13.06 -3.03 7.61
C ALA A 9 13.00 -4.40 6.92
N CYS A 10 12.40 -5.40 7.56
CA CYS A 10 12.21 -6.73 6.98
C CYS A 10 11.32 -6.65 5.73
N PHE A 11 10.18 -5.94 5.82
CA PHE A 11 9.28 -5.74 4.68
C PHE A 11 9.98 -5.05 3.51
N THR A 12 10.65 -3.93 3.76
CA THR A 12 11.28 -3.11 2.70
C THR A 12 12.28 -3.93 1.89
N VAL A 13 13.17 -4.65 2.57
CA VAL A 13 14.19 -5.48 1.92
C VAL A 13 13.55 -6.63 1.15
N THR A 14 12.52 -7.26 1.72
CA THR A 14 11.84 -8.38 1.07
C THR A 14 11.12 -7.93 -0.20
N LEU A 15 10.31 -6.89 -0.11
CA LEU A 15 9.57 -6.32 -1.24
C LEU A 15 10.51 -5.86 -2.37
N TYR A 16 11.66 -5.27 -2.02
CA TYR A 16 12.70 -4.91 -2.98
C TYR A 16 13.23 -6.14 -3.74
N GLY A 17 13.58 -7.20 -3.02
CA GLY A 17 14.06 -8.44 -3.63
C GLY A 17 12.99 -9.16 -4.47
N LEU A 18 11.74 -9.17 -4.02
CA LEU A 18 10.61 -9.73 -4.77
C LEU A 18 10.34 -8.93 -6.05
N ALA A 19 10.49 -7.60 -6.02
CA ALA A 19 10.34 -6.79 -7.23
C ALA A 19 11.38 -7.15 -8.30
N TRP A 20 12.64 -7.38 -7.90
CA TRP A 20 13.67 -7.89 -8.81
C TRP A 20 13.39 -9.30 -9.30
N ALA A 21 12.86 -10.19 -8.43
CA ALA A 21 12.46 -11.54 -8.82
C ALA A 21 11.38 -11.51 -9.92
N ASN A 22 10.38 -10.65 -9.76
CA ASN A 22 9.31 -10.49 -10.73
C ASN A 22 9.79 -9.88 -12.04
N ALA A 23 10.74 -8.95 -12.00
CA ALA A 23 11.34 -8.35 -13.19
C ALA A 23 12.28 -9.32 -13.94
N PHE A 24 12.93 -10.26 -13.23
CA PHE A 24 14.00 -11.11 -13.75
C PHE A 24 13.66 -11.87 -15.06
N PRO A 25 12.47 -12.48 -15.22
CA PRO A 25 12.10 -13.16 -16.46
C PRO A 25 11.99 -12.23 -17.67
N HIS A 26 11.77 -10.93 -17.44
CA HIS A 26 11.49 -9.92 -18.46
C HIS A 26 12.71 -9.05 -18.83
N VAL A 27 13.85 -9.29 -18.19
CA VAL A 27 15.09 -8.54 -18.44
C VAL A 27 16.22 -9.44 -18.95
N ASN A 28 17.18 -8.84 -19.65
CA ASN A 28 18.31 -9.53 -20.28
C ASN A 28 19.65 -8.82 -20.00
N GLY A 29 20.75 -9.46 -20.44
CA GLY A 29 22.10 -8.89 -20.38
C GLY A 29 22.51 -8.37 -19.00
N LYS A 30 23.01 -7.13 -18.97
CA LYS A 30 23.50 -6.45 -17.75
C LYS A 30 22.40 -6.28 -16.68
N VAL A 31 21.15 -6.03 -17.10
CA VAL A 31 20.03 -5.82 -16.17
C VAL A 31 19.65 -7.12 -15.46
N ARG A 32 19.70 -8.25 -16.18
CA ARG A 32 19.46 -9.57 -15.59
C ARG A 32 20.53 -9.95 -14.56
N LEU A 33 21.79 -9.60 -14.82
CA LEU A 33 22.88 -9.78 -13.85
C LEU A 33 22.73 -8.84 -12.65
N LYS A 34 22.28 -7.59 -12.87
CA LYS A 34 21.95 -6.66 -11.78
C LYS A 34 20.84 -7.24 -10.89
N ALA A 35 19.74 -7.72 -11.46
CA ALA A 35 18.64 -8.33 -10.71
C ALA A 35 19.12 -9.42 -9.73
N LEU A 36 19.98 -10.35 -10.18
CA LEU A 36 20.52 -11.38 -9.28
C LEU A 36 21.38 -10.79 -8.15
N LYS A 37 22.20 -9.78 -8.44
CA LYS A 37 23.02 -9.10 -7.42
C LYS A 37 22.14 -8.38 -6.40
N GLU A 38 21.09 -7.71 -6.85
CA GLU A 38 20.16 -6.97 -5.99
C GLU A 38 19.33 -7.91 -5.11
N MET A 39 18.90 -9.06 -5.64
CA MET A 39 18.25 -10.11 -4.85
C MET A 39 19.20 -10.70 -3.80
N GLN A 40 20.46 -10.95 -4.17
CA GLN A 40 21.47 -11.42 -3.22
C GLN A 40 21.78 -10.37 -2.14
N TYR A 41 21.81 -9.09 -2.51
CA TYR A 41 21.91 -7.98 -1.56
C TYR A 41 20.72 -8.02 -0.59
N ALA A 42 19.49 -8.15 -1.10
CA ALA A 42 18.30 -8.22 -0.26
C ALA A 42 18.35 -9.41 0.72
N LEU A 43 18.74 -10.59 0.25
CA LEU A 43 18.94 -11.77 1.10
C LEU A 43 19.97 -11.53 2.22
N LYS A 44 21.04 -10.77 1.94
CA LYS A 44 22.03 -10.40 2.96
C LYS A 44 21.45 -9.41 3.98
N GLN A 45 20.69 -8.41 3.52
CA GLN A 45 20.11 -7.38 4.41
C GLN A 45 19.00 -7.91 5.32
N GLN A 46 18.32 -8.99 4.93
CA GLN A 46 17.36 -9.67 5.83
C GLN A 46 18.01 -10.25 7.10
N HIS A 47 19.33 -10.52 7.09
CA HIS A 47 20.09 -10.90 8.28
C HIS A 47 20.63 -9.71 9.09
N GLY A 48 20.43 -8.48 8.63
CA GLY A 48 20.82 -7.30 9.39
C GLY A 48 20.01 -7.20 10.69
N GLU A 49 20.64 -6.69 11.75
CA GLU A 49 20.02 -6.49 13.07
C GLU A 49 18.66 -5.81 12.97
N ALA A 50 18.57 -4.73 12.18
CA ALA A 50 17.34 -4.01 11.89
C ALA A 50 16.19 -4.91 11.37
N SER A 51 16.49 -5.91 10.55
CA SER A 51 15.49 -6.79 9.95
C SER A 51 15.06 -7.92 10.88
N ILE A 52 15.78 -8.17 11.98
CA ILE A 52 15.54 -9.29 12.91
C ILE A 52 15.05 -8.80 14.28
N TYR A 53 15.60 -7.68 14.77
CA TYR A 53 15.41 -7.17 16.13
C TYR A 53 13.95 -7.17 16.66
N PRO A 54 12.91 -6.84 15.86
CA PRO A 54 11.54 -6.87 16.34
C PRO A 54 11.03 -8.26 16.70
N PHE A 55 11.63 -9.30 16.13
CA PHE A 55 11.11 -10.66 16.14
C PHE A 55 11.79 -11.52 17.18
N SER A 56 11.06 -12.52 17.67
CA SER A 56 11.53 -13.55 18.60
C SER A 56 10.98 -14.90 18.19
N ASP A 57 11.55 -15.97 18.73
CA ASP A 57 11.12 -17.33 18.41
C ASP A 57 9.68 -17.58 18.88
N THR A 58 8.90 -18.25 18.02
CA THR A 58 7.56 -18.75 18.32
C THR A 58 7.56 -20.28 18.12
N GLU A 59 6.57 -20.84 17.42
CA GLU A 59 6.63 -22.19 16.85
C GLU A 59 7.77 -22.34 15.84
N VAL A 60 8.24 -21.22 15.27
CA VAL A 60 9.39 -21.18 14.35
C VAL A 60 10.35 -20.05 14.70
N ARG A 61 11.60 -20.18 14.24
CA ARG A 61 12.65 -19.19 14.51
C ARG A 61 12.24 -17.80 14.02
N ASN A 62 12.33 -16.80 14.90
CA ASN A 62 11.93 -15.40 14.67
C ASN A 62 10.47 -15.22 14.19
N GLY A 63 9.58 -16.15 14.49
CA GLY A 63 8.17 -16.05 14.11
C GLY A 63 7.90 -16.27 12.61
N VAL A 64 6.64 -16.57 12.29
CA VAL A 64 6.24 -16.87 10.89
C VAL A 64 6.40 -15.68 9.98
N PHE A 65 6.24 -14.46 10.51
CA PHE A 65 6.44 -13.23 9.76
C PHE A 65 7.85 -13.17 9.17
N TRP A 66 8.89 -13.19 10.01
CA TRP A 66 10.25 -13.04 9.53
C TRP A 66 10.68 -14.24 8.70
N LEU A 67 10.43 -15.45 9.21
CA LEU A 67 10.87 -16.67 8.55
C LEU A 67 10.17 -16.86 7.20
N GLY A 68 8.88 -16.52 7.10
CA GLY A 68 8.14 -16.55 5.85
C GLY A 68 8.72 -15.58 4.81
N GLN A 69 8.97 -14.32 5.20
CA GLN A 69 9.56 -13.31 4.31
C GLN A 69 10.96 -13.74 3.82
N ARG A 70 11.77 -14.31 4.73
CA ARG A 70 13.07 -14.89 4.40
C ARG A 70 12.95 -16.03 3.41
N ASN A 71 12.10 -17.01 3.71
CA ASN A 71 11.97 -18.23 2.95
C ASN A 71 11.41 -17.97 1.54
N LEU A 72 10.43 -17.05 1.41
CA LEU A 72 9.92 -16.64 0.11
C LEU A 72 10.99 -15.96 -0.75
N LEU A 73 11.72 -14.99 -0.20
CA LEU A 73 12.77 -14.30 -0.95
C LEU A 73 13.88 -15.25 -1.39
N LEU A 74 14.27 -16.17 -0.51
CA LEU A 74 15.27 -17.20 -0.79
C LEU A 74 14.82 -18.13 -1.92
N GLY A 75 13.58 -18.64 -1.86
CA GLY A 75 13.00 -19.46 -2.91
C GLY A 75 12.96 -18.73 -4.26
N ARG A 76 12.57 -17.45 -4.27
CA ARG A 76 12.54 -16.62 -5.50
C ARG A 76 13.93 -16.42 -6.10
N TYR A 77 14.94 -16.22 -5.28
CA TYR A 77 16.33 -16.15 -5.73
C TYR A 77 16.80 -17.47 -6.34
N LEU A 78 16.53 -18.59 -5.68
CA LEU A 78 16.91 -19.92 -6.19
C LEU A 78 16.18 -20.25 -7.51
N ALA A 79 14.92 -19.84 -7.66
CA ALA A 79 14.15 -20.00 -8.90
C ALA A 79 14.78 -19.25 -10.09
N CYS A 80 15.49 -18.14 -9.85
CA CYS A 80 16.17 -17.36 -10.89
C CYS A 80 17.51 -17.96 -11.34
N ILE A 81 18.02 -18.97 -10.64
CA ILE A 81 19.34 -19.57 -10.86
C ILE A 81 19.20 -20.98 -11.42
N ASN A 82 20.02 -21.29 -12.43
CA ASN A 82 20.14 -22.66 -12.95
C ASN A 82 20.44 -23.63 -11.79
N PRO A 83 19.69 -24.75 -11.65
CA PRO A 83 19.85 -25.68 -10.52
C PRO A 83 21.30 -26.08 -10.21
N VAL A 84 22.13 -26.31 -11.24
CA VAL A 84 23.53 -26.75 -11.09
C VAL A 84 24.45 -25.65 -10.54
N LYS A 85 24.02 -24.38 -10.62
CA LYS A 85 24.77 -23.21 -10.16
C LYS A 85 24.26 -22.63 -8.83
N ARG A 86 23.26 -23.26 -8.21
CA ARG A 86 22.70 -22.79 -6.94
C ARG A 86 23.74 -22.98 -5.83
N ASN A 87 23.80 -22.00 -4.92
CA ASN A 87 24.66 -22.10 -3.74
C ASN A 87 24.10 -23.17 -2.80
N THR A 88 24.90 -24.20 -2.49
CA THR A 88 24.47 -25.33 -1.67
C THR A 88 23.99 -24.94 -0.27
N ALA A 89 24.64 -23.97 0.38
CA ALA A 89 24.23 -23.51 1.71
C ALA A 89 22.86 -22.81 1.68
N LEU A 90 22.60 -22.01 0.64
CA LEU A 90 21.29 -21.37 0.45
C LEU A 90 20.18 -22.39 0.12
N VAL A 91 20.51 -23.44 -0.62
CA VAL A 91 19.57 -24.55 -0.88
C VAL A 91 19.26 -25.31 0.41
N GLN A 92 20.28 -25.63 1.21
CA GLN A 92 20.10 -26.29 2.50
C GLN A 92 19.28 -25.43 3.48
N GLU A 93 19.53 -24.13 3.52
CA GLU A 93 18.73 -23.18 4.31
C GLU A 93 17.26 -23.22 3.87
N PHE A 94 16.98 -23.22 2.56
CA PHE A 94 15.62 -23.27 2.05
C PHE A 94 14.92 -24.59 2.39
N HIS A 95 15.61 -25.72 2.30
CA HIS A 95 15.09 -27.02 2.74
C HIS A 95 14.77 -27.03 4.24
N PHE A 96 15.71 -26.58 5.07
CA PHE A 96 15.55 -26.57 6.52
C PHE A 96 14.39 -25.69 6.97
N ASN A 97 14.34 -24.45 6.48
CA ASN A 97 13.28 -23.51 6.81
C ASN A 97 11.91 -24.02 6.33
N SER A 98 11.83 -24.59 5.12
CA SER A 98 10.57 -25.09 4.57
C SER A 98 10.05 -26.31 5.33
N ALA A 99 10.93 -27.22 5.74
CA ALA A 99 10.57 -28.36 6.58
C ALA A 99 10.01 -27.88 7.94
N ALA A 100 10.72 -26.97 8.61
CA ALA A 100 10.30 -26.43 9.91
C ALA A 100 8.96 -25.68 9.82
N LEU A 101 8.77 -24.86 8.79
CA LEU A 101 7.49 -24.17 8.55
C LEU A 101 6.36 -25.17 8.31
N SER A 102 6.57 -26.16 7.42
CA SER A 102 5.56 -27.16 7.10
C SER A 102 5.14 -27.97 8.33
N GLU A 103 6.10 -28.44 9.12
CA GLU A 103 5.85 -29.19 10.35
C GLU A 103 5.05 -28.34 11.36
N ALA A 104 5.47 -27.10 11.60
CA ALA A 104 4.79 -26.20 12.53
C ALA A 104 3.34 -25.92 12.08
N PHE A 105 3.11 -25.63 10.79
CA PHE A 105 1.77 -25.40 10.27
C PHE A 105 0.84 -26.60 10.44
N LEU A 106 1.35 -27.81 10.19
CA LEU A 106 0.56 -29.04 10.33
C LEU A 106 0.32 -29.42 11.79
N ALA A 107 1.24 -29.06 12.69
CA ALA A 107 1.07 -29.27 14.13
C ALA A 107 0.10 -28.28 14.78
N SER A 108 -0.07 -27.08 14.21
CA SER A 108 -0.99 -26.06 14.73
C SER A 108 -2.46 -26.49 14.57
N PRO A 109 -3.30 -26.43 15.63
CA PRO A 109 -4.73 -26.77 15.56
C PRO A 109 -5.53 -25.93 14.56
N THR A 110 -5.09 -24.69 14.34
CA THR A 110 -5.73 -23.73 13.41
C THR A 110 -5.00 -23.66 12.07
N HIS A 111 -3.90 -24.39 11.91
CA HIS A 111 -2.96 -24.26 10.81
C HIS A 111 -2.41 -22.84 10.63
N HIS A 112 -2.37 -22.05 11.70
CA HIS A 112 -1.75 -20.73 11.74
C HIS A 112 -0.61 -20.72 12.75
N LEU A 113 0.41 -19.92 12.45
CA LEU A 113 1.57 -19.69 13.29
C LEU A 113 1.59 -18.25 13.78
N ASN A 114 2.22 -18.06 14.93
CA ASN A 114 2.36 -16.75 15.53
C ASN A 114 3.43 -15.93 14.80
N SER A 115 3.11 -14.66 14.53
CA SER A 115 4.08 -13.68 14.02
C SER A 115 4.97 -13.16 15.14
N TYR A 116 4.38 -13.00 16.32
CA TYR A 116 5.03 -12.69 17.60
C TYR A 116 4.46 -13.61 18.68
N PRO A 117 5.14 -13.84 19.81
CA PRO A 117 4.63 -14.72 20.87
C PRO A 117 3.18 -14.39 21.27
N GLY A 118 2.26 -15.34 21.00
CA GLY A 118 0.83 -15.21 21.29
C GLY A 118 0.03 -14.28 20.37
N LEU A 119 0.60 -13.80 19.27
CA LEU A 119 -0.05 -12.91 18.32
C LEU A 119 0.02 -13.48 16.89
N CYS A 120 -1.13 -13.78 16.32
CA CYS A 120 -1.26 -14.45 15.03
C CYS A 120 -2.11 -13.67 14.02
N TRP A 121 -1.46 -13.20 12.96
CA TRP A 121 -2.13 -12.58 11.82
C TRP A 121 -2.17 -13.56 10.63
N PRO A 122 -3.35 -13.92 10.10
CA PRO A 122 -3.47 -14.77 8.91
C PRO A 122 -2.69 -14.25 7.69
N ALA A 123 -2.56 -12.94 7.55
CA ALA A 123 -1.84 -12.33 6.43
C ALA A 123 -0.34 -12.62 6.42
N ASP A 124 0.28 -12.71 7.59
CA ASP A 124 1.72 -12.95 7.72
C ASP A 124 2.08 -14.41 7.37
N ASN A 125 1.15 -15.32 7.69
CA ASN A 125 1.27 -16.74 7.40
C ASN A 125 1.30 -17.04 5.89
N VAL A 126 0.55 -16.29 5.08
CA VAL A 126 0.45 -16.50 3.62
C VAL A 126 1.83 -16.42 2.94
N THR A 127 2.72 -15.55 3.40
CA THR A 127 4.06 -15.43 2.81
C THR A 127 4.89 -16.70 2.98
N ALA A 128 4.81 -17.32 4.17
CA ALA A 128 5.43 -18.61 4.41
C ALA A 128 4.79 -19.73 3.57
N LEU A 129 3.46 -19.78 3.49
CA LEU A 129 2.74 -20.80 2.72
C LEU A 129 3.05 -20.74 1.21
N VAL A 130 3.17 -19.54 0.64
CA VAL A 130 3.62 -19.37 -0.75
C VAL A 130 5.04 -19.87 -0.95
N SER A 131 5.92 -19.67 0.03
CA SER A 131 7.28 -20.21 -0.03
C SER A 131 7.32 -21.74 -0.04
N LEU A 132 6.39 -22.42 0.64
CA LEU A 132 6.29 -23.88 0.65
C LEU A 132 5.83 -24.43 -0.70
N LYS A 133 4.78 -23.84 -1.31
CA LYS A 133 4.37 -24.22 -2.68
C LYS A 133 5.47 -23.97 -3.71
N LEU A 134 6.25 -22.89 -3.54
CA LEU A 134 7.43 -22.65 -4.38
C LEU A 134 8.52 -23.70 -4.15
N HIS A 135 8.70 -24.18 -2.92
CA HIS A 135 9.63 -25.26 -2.61
C HIS A 135 9.25 -26.55 -3.34
N ASP A 136 7.98 -26.94 -3.28
CA ASP A 136 7.46 -28.10 -4.02
C ASP A 136 7.72 -27.97 -5.52
N ALA A 137 7.46 -26.80 -6.10
CA ALA A 137 7.71 -26.55 -7.53
C ALA A 137 9.20 -26.66 -7.91
N LEU A 138 10.13 -26.32 -6.99
CA LEU A 138 11.56 -26.34 -7.26
C LEU A 138 12.24 -27.69 -6.99
N TYR A 139 11.69 -28.50 -6.09
CA TYR A 139 12.35 -29.71 -5.57
C TYR A 139 11.47 -30.96 -5.50
N GLY A 140 10.18 -30.88 -5.86
CA GLY A 140 9.27 -32.02 -5.85
C GLY A 140 8.90 -32.53 -4.46
N THR A 141 8.93 -31.66 -3.44
CA THR A 141 8.42 -31.96 -2.09
C THR A 141 6.89 -31.83 -2.01
N GLU A 142 6.33 -32.08 -0.83
CA GLU A 142 4.89 -32.02 -0.55
C GLU A 142 4.54 -31.04 0.58
N TYR A 143 5.39 -30.04 0.85
CA TYR A 143 5.15 -29.06 1.92
C TYR A 143 3.93 -28.17 1.68
N GLY A 144 3.44 -28.13 0.44
CA GLY A 144 2.21 -27.47 0.05
C GLY A 144 0.95 -28.05 0.70
N GLU A 145 1.01 -29.22 1.33
CA GLU A 145 -0.08 -29.74 2.18
C GLU A 145 -0.46 -28.75 3.30
N ALA A 146 0.54 -28.08 3.89
CA ALA A 146 0.33 -27.04 4.90
C ALA A 146 -0.57 -25.90 4.41
N TYR A 147 -0.43 -25.51 3.13
CA TYR A 147 -1.29 -24.49 2.53
C TYR A 147 -2.73 -24.98 2.36
N ASP A 148 -2.92 -26.23 1.94
CA ASP A 148 -4.26 -26.76 1.74
C ASP A 148 -4.99 -26.94 3.08
N ALA A 149 -4.28 -27.34 4.13
CA ALA A 149 -4.78 -27.36 5.51
C ALA A 149 -5.18 -25.96 6.00
N TRP A 150 -4.29 -24.96 5.85
CA TRP A 150 -4.55 -23.56 6.19
C TRP A 150 -5.76 -22.99 5.44
N LYS A 151 -5.85 -23.23 4.12
CA LYS A 151 -6.95 -22.74 3.28
C LYS A 151 -8.28 -23.33 3.72
N ASN A 152 -8.35 -24.64 3.95
CA ASN A 152 -9.57 -25.32 4.37
C ASN A 152 -10.05 -24.82 5.74
N TRP A 153 -9.13 -24.63 6.68
CA TRP A 153 -9.46 -24.07 7.99
C TRP A 153 -9.94 -22.62 7.87
N THR A 154 -9.21 -21.77 7.13
CA THR A 154 -9.54 -20.35 6.95
C THR A 154 -10.90 -20.15 6.27
N LEU A 155 -11.25 -21.02 5.31
CA LEU A 155 -12.56 -21.00 4.66
C LEU A 155 -13.69 -21.38 5.60
N SER A 156 -13.48 -22.37 6.47
CA SER A 156 -14.48 -22.82 7.45
C SER A 156 -14.62 -21.88 8.65
N HIS A 157 -13.61 -21.05 8.92
CA HIS A 157 -13.56 -20.10 10.03
C HIS A 157 -13.33 -18.67 9.53
N SER A 158 -14.03 -18.27 8.46
CA SER A 158 -13.95 -16.88 8.00
C SER A 158 -14.56 -15.89 9.00
N ASP A 159 -14.10 -14.64 9.00
CA ASP A 159 -14.68 -13.57 9.81
C ASP A 159 -16.18 -13.43 9.49
N PRO A 160 -17.08 -13.68 10.45
CA PRO A 160 -18.52 -13.71 10.21
C PRO A 160 -19.08 -12.37 9.70
N LYS A 161 -18.38 -11.25 9.96
CA LYS A 161 -18.81 -9.93 9.49
C LYS A 161 -18.57 -9.71 8.00
N SER A 162 -17.51 -10.31 7.45
CA SER A 162 -17.03 -10.01 6.09
C SER A 162 -16.97 -11.22 5.17
N GLY A 163 -16.95 -12.44 5.70
CA GLY A 163 -16.68 -13.68 4.96
C GLY A 163 -15.25 -13.74 4.41
N MET A 164 -14.33 -13.00 5.03
CA MET A 164 -12.90 -12.93 4.67
C MET A 164 -12.04 -13.52 5.78
N PRO A 165 -10.77 -13.86 5.53
CA PRO A 165 -9.82 -14.17 6.61
C PRO A 165 -9.77 -13.04 7.66
N ALA A 166 -9.77 -13.43 8.94
CA ALA A 166 -9.76 -12.52 10.07
C ALA A 166 -8.51 -11.62 10.09
N GLY A 167 -8.60 -10.49 10.80
CA GLY A 167 -7.46 -9.58 10.98
C GLY A 167 -6.44 -10.15 11.97
N HIS A 168 -6.92 -10.73 13.06
CA HIS A 168 -6.12 -11.31 14.14
C HIS A 168 -6.93 -12.43 14.80
N LEU A 169 -6.29 -13.57 15.06
CA LEU A 169 -6.89 -14.70 15.73
C LEU A 169 -5.93 -15.34 16.74
N ASP A 170 -6.48 -16.12 17.64
CA ASP A 170 -5.75 -17.04 18.52
C ASP A 170 -5.43 -18.34 17.78
N ASN A 171 -4.15 -18.70 17.65
CA ASN A 171 -3.76 -19.85 16.83
C ASN A 171 -3.96 -21.22 17.51
N GLU A 172 -4.35 -21.25 18.78
CA GLU A 172 -4.71 -22.49 19.48
C GLU A 172 -6.22 -22.74 19.45
N SER A 173 -7.02 -21.75 19.86
CA SER A 173 -8.48 -21.86 19.98
C SER A 173 -9.23 -21.50 18.70
N GLY A 174 -8.61 -20.75 17.77
CA GLY A 174 -9.27 -20.21 16.58
C GLY A 174 -10.15 -19.00 16.85
N GLN A 175 -10.15 -18.45 18.07
CA GLN A 175 -10.94 -17.28 18.42
C GLN A 175 -10.47 -16.05 17.62
N HIS A 176 -11.40 -15.38 16.93
CA HIS A 176 -11.10 -14.11 16.27
C HIS A 176 -11.05 -12.96 17.27
N TYR A 177 -9.95 -12.22 17.28
CA TYR A 177 -9.80 -10.99 18.05
C TYR A 177 -10.10 -9.74 17.21
N GLU A 178 -9.81 -9.79 15.92
CA GLU A 178 -10.11 -8.68 14.99
C GLU A 178 -10.82 -9.14 13.72
N SER A 179 -11.74 -8.30 13.25
CA SER A 179 -12.39 -8.47 11.95
C SER A 179 -11.37 -8.34 10.81
N ALA A 180 -11.74 -8.81 9.62
CA ALA A 180 -10.89 -8.73 8.44
C ALA A 180 -10.43 -7.30 8.14
N ARG A 181 -9.14 -7.15 7.80
CA ARG A 181 -8.51 -5.86 7.46
C ARG A 181 -8.22 -5.74 5.96
N GLY A 182 -8.34 -4.52 5.44
CA GLY A 182 -8.21 -4.22 4.02
C GLY A 182 -6.77 -4.33 3.52
N CYS A 183 -5.81 -3.79 4.27
CA CYS A 183 -4.38 -3.94 3.97
C CYS A 183 -3.94 -5.41 3.97
N ALA A 184 -4.32 -6.16 5.02
CA ALA A 184 -4.05 -7.57 5.17
C ALA A 184 -4.62 -8.40 4.02
N ASN A 185 -5.90 -8.19 3.67
CA ASN A 185 -6.54 -8.92 2.58
C ASN A 185 -5.99 -8.54 1.21
N SER A 186 -5.58 -7.29 1.00
CA SER A 186 -4.88 -6.89 -0.23
C SER A 186 -3.58 -7.67 -0.41
N TRP A 187 -2.78 -7.76 0.66
CA TRP A 187 -1.53 -8.53 0.68
C TRP A 187 -1.77 -10.03 0.39
N MET A 188 -2.70 -10.65 1.13
CA MET A 188 -3.01 -12.08 0.99
C MET A 188 -3.44 -12.41 -0.44
N ILE A 189 -4.39 -11.67 -1.00
CA ILE A 189 -4.91 -11.93 -2.35
C ILE A 189 -3.80 -11.81 -3.41
N ALA A 190 -2.94 -10.78 -3.29
CA ALA A 190 -1.86 -10.57 -4.24
C ALA A 190 -0.90 -11.77 -4.29
N LEU A 191 -0.51 -12.29 -3.12
CA LEU A 191 0.37 -13.46 -3.02
C LEU A 191 -0.32 -14.77 -3.40
N LEU A 192 -1.56 -15.00 -2.94
CA LEU A 192 -2.31 -16.23 -3.21
C LEU A 192 -2.60 -16.40 -4.70
N SER A 193 -2.70 -15.31 -5.45
CA SER A 193 -2.87 -15.34 -6.91
C SER A 193 -1.78 -16.11 -7.64
N GLU A 194 -0.60 -16.26 -7.03
CA GLU A 194 0.53 -16.97 -7.62
C GLU A 194 0.44 -18.50 -7.46
N ILE A 195 -0.21 -18.98 -6.40
CA ILE A 195 -0.23 -20.40 -6.03
C ILE A 195 -1.63 -21.03 -6.13
N ASP A 196 -2.69 -20.25 -6.00
CA ASP A 196 -4.09 -20.67 -6.10
C ASP A 196 -4.94 -19.53 -6.69
N PRO A 197 -4.84 -19.29 -8.02
CA PRO A 197 -5.52 -18.18 -8.68
C PRO A 197 -7.05 -18.29 -8.61
N VAL A 198 -7.60 -19.50 -8.47
CA VAL A 198 -9.05 -19.72 -8.35
C VAL A 198 -9.53 -19.23 -6.98
N PHE A 199 -8.89 -19.67 -5.90
CA PHE A 199 -9.22 -19.20 -4.55
C PHE A 199 -8.98 -17.69 -4.40
N ALA A 200 -7.86 -17.18 -4.92
CA ALA A 200 -7.57 -15.75 -4.90
C ALA A 200 -8.63 -14.93 -5.65
N GLY A 201 -9.17 -15.46 -6.76
CA GLY A 201 -10.29 -14.84 -7.48
C GLY A 201 -11.57 -14.75 -6.66
N HIS A 202 -11.91 -15.82 -5.92
CA HIS A 202 -13.05 -15.82 -5.01
C HIS A 202 -12.85 -14.82 -3.86
N LEU A 203 -11.68 -14.82 -3.23
CA LEU A 203 -11.33 -13.83 -2.20
C LEU A 203 -11.39 -12.41 -2.74
N TYR A 204 -10.89 -12.15 -3.95
CA TYR A 204 -10.93 -10.82 -4.56
C TYR A 204 -12.35 -10.34 -4.83
N HIS A 205 -13.25 -11.24 -5.24
CA HIS A 205 -14.66 -10.91 -5.41
C HIS A 205 -15.29 -10.43 -4.09
N ASN A 206 -15.10 -11.20 -3.01
CA ASN A 206 -15.60 -10.85 -1.68
C ASN A 206 -14.93 -9.59 -1.13
N TYR A 207 -13.63 -9.43 -1.37
CA TYR A 207 -12.87 -8.25 -0.99
C TYR A 207 -13.42 -6.99 -1.65
N LYS A 208 -13.65 -6.99 -2.97
CA LYS A 208 -14.27 -5.85 -3.65
C LYS A 208 -15.67 -5.54 -3.14
N ARG A 209 -16.46 -6.55 -2.79
CA ARG A 209 -17.81 -6.36 -2.25
C ARG A 209 -17.78 -5.66 -0.89
N ASN A 210 -16.92 -6.11 0.01
CA ASN A 210 -16.92 -5.65 1.40
C ASN A 210 -16.02 -4.43 1.64
N PHE A 211 -14.91 -4.30 0.91
CA PHE A 211 -13.91 -3.26 1.11
C PHE A 211 -13.83 -2.27 -0.05
N GLY A 212 -14.43 -2.59 -1.20
CA GLY A 212 -14.45 -1.67 -2.34
C GLY A 212 -15.17 -0.36 -2.00
N ILE A 213 -14.51 0.75 -2.27
CA ILE A 213 -15.09 2.08 -2.11
C ILE A 213 -14.78 2.95 -3.32
N ARG A 214 -15.67 3.91 -3.60
CA ARG A 214 -15.48 4.88 -4.66
C ARG A 214 -15.63 6.30 -4.12
N ARG A 215 -14.66 7.16 -4.41
CA ARG A 215 -14.72 8.62 -4.15
C ARG A 215 -14.27 9.36 -5.39
N LEU A 216 -14.98 10.42 -5.74
CA LEU A 216 -14.67 11.24 -6.93
C LEU A 216 -14.50 10.40 -8.22
N GLY A 217 -15.21 9.27 -8.30
CA GLY A 217 -15.13 8.37 -9.44
C GLY A 217 -13.94 7.39 -9.45
N ILE A 218 -13.04 7.45 -8.46
CA ILE A 218 -11.83 6.62 -8.29
C ILE A 218 -12.15 5.41 -7.40
N ARG A 219 -11.81 4.20 -7.84
CA ARG A 219 -11.89 2.97 -7.02
C ARG A 219 -10.72 2.89 -6.05
N MET A 220 -11.03 2.55 -4.81
CA MET A 220 -10.10 2.43 -3.69
C MET A 220 -10.58 1.29 -2.78
N PHE A 221 -9.83 1.04 -1.71
CA PHE A 221 -10.20 0.06 -0.70
C PHE A 221 -10.30 0.68 0.69
N ARG A 222 -11.28 0.22 1.47
CA ARG A 222 -11.44 0.51 2.89
C ARG A 222 -10.41 -0.28 3.70
N GLU A 223 -10.11 0.21 4.89
CA GLU A 223 -9.37 -0.58 5.88
C GLU A 223 -10.27 -1.59 6.60
N TRP A 224 -11.47 -1.17 6.98
CA TRP A 224 -12.46 -2.01 7.67
C TRP A 224 -13.62 -2.35 6.72
N PRO A 225 -14.27 -3.53 6.89
CA PRO A 225 -15.35 -3.93 6.01
C PRO A 225 -16.52 -2.95 6.09
N GLN A 226 -17.26 -2.81 4.99
CA GLN A 226 -18.40 -1.91 4.92
C GLN A 226 -19.40 -2.19 6.04
N GLY A 227 -19.82 -1.13 6.75
CA GLY A 227 -20.74 -1.25 7.88
C GLY A 227 -20.05 -1.55 9.21
N HIS A 228 -18.72 -1.69 9.21
CA HIS A 228 -17.92 -1.80 10.42
C HIS A 228 -16.85 -0.71 10.45
N GLU A 229 -16.95 0.18 11.43
CA GLU A 229 -15.86 1.07 11.79
C GLU A 229 -15.08 0.31 12.87
N GLY A 230 -13.93 -0.28 12.49
CA GLY A 230 -13.05 -0.94 13.46
C GLY A 230 -12.37 0.08 14.38
N HIS A 231 -11.12 -0.14 14.75
CA HIS A 231 -10.42 0.75 15.69
C HIS A 231 -9.95 2.09 15.09
N GLY A 232 -10.38 2.43 13.87
CA GLY A 232 -9.93 3.61 13.15
C GLY A 232 -8.61 3.38 12.42
N ALA A 233 -7.77 4.40 12.36
CA ALA A 233 -6.47 4.36 11.70
C ALA A 233 -5.36 3.99 12.70
N ASP A 234 -4.47 3.09 12.29
CA ASP A 234 -3.27 2.68 13.01
C ASP A 234 -2.03 2.72 12.08
N ILE A 235 -0.92 2.16 12.56
CA ILE A 235 0.34 2.13 11.82
C ILE A 235 0.23 1.31 10.52
N ASP A 236 -0.48 0.18 10.54
CA ASP A 236 -0.58 -0.73 9.39
C ASP A 236 -1.56 -0.19 8.35
N SER A 237 -2.66 0.42 8.78
CA SER A 237 -3.64 1.03 7.88
C SER A 237 -3.12 2.32 7.24
N GLY A 238 -2.20 2.99 7.95
CA GLY A 238 -1.90 4.39 7.71
C GLY A 238 -3.15 5.26 7.83
N PRO A 239 -3.14 6.48 7.26
CA PRO A 239 -4.31 7.36 7.29
C PRO A 239 -5.54 6.72 6.62
N ILE A 240 -6.72 6.92 7.21
CA ILE A 240 -8.00 6.60 6.57
C ILE A 240 -8.64 7.90 6.10
N ILE A 241 -8.73 8.10 4.78
CA ILE A 241 -9.20 9.35 4.16
C ILE A 241 -10.52 9.09 3.43
N TRP A 242 -11.59 9.76 3.85
CA TRP A 242 -12.96 9.57 3.32
C TRP A 242 -13.43 8.10 3.31
N GLY A 243 -12.95 7.31 4.26
CA GLY A 243 -13.23 5.88 4.40
C GLY A 243 -12.35 4.97 3.55
N ALA A 244 -11.40 5.49 2.76
CA ALA A 244 -10.39 4.70 2.07
C ALA A 244 -9.15 4.54 2.97
N GLY A 245 -8.69 3.30 3.17
CA GLY A 245 -7.43 3.04 3.84
C GLY A 245 -6.28 3.27 2.87
N VAL A 246 -5.30 4.09 3.26
CA VAL A 246 -4.15 4.41 2.39
C VAL A 246 -3.33 3.15 2.11
N THR A 247 -3.01 2.35 3.12
CA THR A 247 -2.27 1.10 2.91
C THR A 247 -3.10 0.06 2.15
N ALA A 248 -4.38 -0.13 2.51
CA ALA A 248 -5.30 -1.01 1.78
C ALA A 248 -5.39 -0.66 0.28
N THR A 249 -5.41 0.63 -0.04
CA THR A 249 -5.45 1.10 -1.43
C THR A 249 -4.10 0.97 -2.12
N GLY A 250 -3.00 1.32 -1.46
CA GLY A 250 -1.64 1.22 -2.00
C GLY A 250 -1.22 -0.22 -2.31
N VAL A 251 -1.39 -1.12 -1.33
CA VAL A 251 -1.15 -2.56 -1.51
C VAL A 251 -2.17 -3.16 -2.48
N GLY A 252 -3.40 -2.64 -2.49
CA GLY A 252 -4.44 -2.98 -3.46
C GLY A 252 -4.04 -2.81 -4.93
N LEU A 253 -2.97 -2.06 -5.24
CA LEU A 253 -2.37 -2.05 -6.57
C LEU A 253 -1.87 -3.44 -6.99
N ALA A 254 -1.13 -4.12 -6.12
CA ALA A 254 -0.61 -5.46 -6.35
C ALA A 254 -1.76 -6.45 -6.51
N THR A 255 -2.78 -6.36 -5.65
CA THR A 255 -4.01 -7.15 -5.69
C THR A 255 -4.73 -6.98 -7.03
N ALA A 256 -5.03 -5.74 -7.44
CA ALA A 256 -5.71 -5.47 -8.71
C ALA A 256 -4.91 -5.98 -9.91
N ARG A 257 -3.57 -5.86 -9.89
CA ARG A 257 -2.69 -6.37 -10.94
C ARG A 257 -2.68 -7.89 -11.02
N SER A 258 -2.51 -8.56 -9.88
CA SER A 258 -2.52 -10.03 -9.79
C SER A 258 -3.84 -10.64 -10.28
N GLN A 259 -4.94 -9.91 -10.09
CA GLN A 259 -6.29 -10.30 -10.49
C GLN A 259 -6.68 -9.83 -11.90
N GLY A 260 -5.80 -9.10 -12.60
CA GLY A 260 -6.09 -8.54 -13.93
C GLY A 260 -7.21 -7.49 -13.95
N ASP A 261 -7.51 -6.84 -12.81
CA ASP A 261 -8.50 -5.76 -12.70
C ASP A 261 -7.92 -4.42 -13.16
N LEU A 262 -7.86 -4.27 -14.48
CA LEU A 262 -7.25 -3.12 -15.15
C LEU A 262 -7.90 -1.78 -14.77
N ALA A 263 -9.18 -1.79 -14.42
CA ALA A 263 -9.92 -0.58 -14.10
C ALA A 263 -9.59 -0.08 -12.68
N THR A 264 -9.49 -1.00 -11.72
CA THR A 264 -9.07 -0.66 -10.35
C THR A 264 -7.58 -0.32 -10.31
N GLU A 265 -6.74 -1.06 -11.04
CA GLU A 265 -5.32 -0.74 -11.20
C GLU A 265 -5.13 0.69 -11.74
N ALA A 266 -5.81 1.05 -12.83
CA ALA A 266 -5.68 2.36 -13.43
C ALA A 266 -6.10 3.49 -12.47
N ASP A 267 -7.21 3.29 -11.75
CA ASP A 267 -7.72 4.27 -10.78
C ASP A 267 -6.72 4.48 -9.62
N ILE A 268 -6.14 3.41 -9.06
CA ILE A 268 -5.14 3.49 -7.98
C ILE A 268 -3.85 4.16 -8.47
N ARG A 269 -3.38 3.82 -9.69
CA ARG A 269 -2.19 4.46 -10.27
C ARG A 269 -2.39 5.95 -10.49
N ASP A 270 -3.58 6.34 -10.95
CA ASP A 270 -3.91 7.75 -11.13
C ASP A 270 -3.97 8.47 -9.77
N LEU A 271 -4.56 7.84 -8.73
CA LEU A 271 -4.54 8.35 -7.36
C LEU A 271 -3.10 8.62 -6.87
N LEU A 272 -2.18 7.68 -7.08
CA LEU A 272 -0.77 7.81 -6.68
C LEU A 272 -0.05 8.95 -7.42
N LYS A 273 -0.39 9.23 -8.68
CA LYS A 273 0.21 10.37 -9.42
C LYS A 273 -0.19 11.72 -8.84
N VAL A 274 -1.40 11.84 -8.29
CA VAL A 274 -1.93 13.11 -7.77
C VAL A 274 -1.64 13.28 -6.29
N PHE A 275 -1.87 12.24 -5.49
CA PHE A 275 -1.78 12.32 -4.03
C PHE A 275 -0.52 11.67 -3.45
N GLY A 276 0.23 10.90 -4.23
CA GLY A 276 1.50 10.33 -3.80
C GLY A 276 2.67 11.31 -3.89
N PHE A 277 2.46 12.51 -4.45
CA PHE A 277 3.50 13.52 -4.67
C PHE A 277 4.79 12.94 -5.30
N PRO A 278 4.69 12.28 -6.48
CA PRO A 278 5.83 11.61 -7.08
C PRO A 278 6.91 12.64 -7.45
N GLN A 279 8.15 12.35 -7.05
CA GLN A 279 9.32 13.12 -7.46
C GLN A 279 10.24 12.24 -8.29
N ASN A 280 10.44 12.63 -9.54
CA ASN A 280 11.39 11.98 -10.42
C ASN A 280 12.78 12.54 -10.14
N ILE A 281 13.70 11.65 -9.77
CA ILE A 281 15.10 11.97 -9.52
C ILE A 281 15.94 11.24 -10.57
N SER A 282 16.84 11.96 -11.22
CA SER A 282 17.82 11.36 -12.13
C SER A 282 19.10 11.06 -11.37
N ILE A 283 19.49 9.79 -11.30
CA ILE A 283 20.75 9.32 -10.71
C ILE A 283 21.45 8.49 -11.77
N GLU A 284 22.66 8.92 -12.19
CA GLU A 284 23.54 8.17 -13.11
C GLU A 284 22.78 7.57 -14.32
N GLU A 285 22.08 8.44 -15.07
CA GLU A 285 21.28 8.10 -16.27
C GLU A 285 20.00 7.27 -16.01
N GLN A 286 19.66 6.98 -14.76
CA GLN A 286 18.41 6.32 -14.37
C GLN A 286 17.45 7.32 -13.73
N THR A 287 16.19 7.32 -14.16
CA THR A 287 15.13 8.05 -13.47
C THR A 287 14.50 7.13 -12.44
N THR A 288 14.63 7.47 -11.16
CA THR A 288 13.88 6.87 -10.07
C THR A 288 12.70 7.77 -9.68
N THR A 289 11.65 7.18 -9.12
CA THR A 289 10.52 7.92 -8.58
C THR A 289 10.42 7.61 -7.10
N ARG A 290 10.41 8.65 -6.27
CA ARG A 290 10.04 8.55 -4.86
C ARG A 290 8.65 9.12 -4.61
N TYR A 291 7.94 8.58 -3.64
CA TYR A 291 6.66 9.12 -3.19
C TYR A 291 6.78 9.73 -1.80
N LEU A 292 5.88 10.66 -1.48
CA LEU A 292 5.77 11.31 -0.16
C LEU A 292 7.11 11.81 0.42
N PHE A 293 8.01 12.32 -0.43
CA PHE A 293 9.32 12.87 -0.03
C PHE A 293 10.22 11.89 0.75
N ASP A 294 10.14 10.58 0.47
CA ASP A 294 10.86 9.52 1.19
C ASP A 294 10.50 9.41 2.69
N LEU A 295 9.41 10.04 3.14
CA LEU A 295 9.01 10.01 4.55
C LEU A 295 8.55 8.61 5.00
N VAL A 296 8.10 7.77 4.06
CA VAL A 296 7.61 6.40 4.32
C VAL A 296 8.26 5.42 3.33
N PRO A 297 9.55 5.05 3.52
CA PRO A 297 10.28 4.21 2.55
C PRO A 297 9.64 2.84 2.28
N VAL A 298 8.96 2.27 3.28
CA VAL A 298 8.24 1.00 3.12
C VAL A 298 7.07 1.13 2.14
N GLY A 299 6.45 2.31 2.03
CA GLY A 299 5.41 2.60 1.04
C GLY A 299 5.94 2.48 -0.38
N ASP A 300 7.12 3.04 -0.65
CA ASP A 300 7.78 2.95 -1.96
C ASP A 300 8.18 1.51 -2.29
N ALA A 301 8.57 0.71 -1.29
CA ALA A 301 8.83 -0.70 -1.46
C ALA A 301 7.56 -1.48 -1.86
N PHE A 302 6.43 -1.23 -1.19
CA PHE A 302 5.13 -1.83 -1.55
C PHE A 302 4.69 -1.43 -2.97
N LEU A 303 4.87 -0.17 -3.35
CA LEU A 303 4.53 0.29 -4.70
C LEU A 303 5.45 -0.36 -5.76
N THR A 304 6.75 -0.42 -5.49
CA THR A 304 7.73 -1.04 -6.38
C THR A 304 7.41 -2.51 -6.60
N TRP A 305 7.15 -3.25 -5.52
CA TRP A 305 6.69 -4.63 -5.61
C TRP A 305 5.34 -4.74 -6.34
N GLY A 306 4.36 -3.91 -5.99
CA GLY A 306 3.05 -3.92 -6.63
C GLY A 306 3.10 -3.68 -8.14
N TYR A 307 3.94 -2.75 -8.61
CA TYR A 307 4.19 -2.54 -10.04
C TYR A 307 4.88 -3.71 -10.72
N SER A 308 5.73 -4.44 -10.00
CA SER A 308 6.42 -5.62 -10.53
C SER A 308 5.51 -6.83 -10.70
N VAL A 309 4.39 -6.92 -9.96
CA VAL A 309 3.44 -8.03 -10.06
C VAL A 309 2.96 -8.19 -11.50
N VAL A 310 3.10 -9.42 -12.02
CA VAL A 310 2.74 -9.79 -13.38
C VAL A 310 1.24 -10.03 -13.48
N ARG A 311 0.62 -9.55 -14.55
CA ARG A 311 -0.82 -9.76 -14.81
C ARG A 311 -1.07 -11.16 -15.39
N PRO A 312 -2.25 -11.75 -15.17
CA PRO A 312 -2.70 -12.92 -15.93
C PRO A 312 -2.67 -12.63 -17.44
N SER A 313 -2.19 -13.60 -18.23
CA SER A 313 -1.90 -13.47 -19.68
C SER A 313 -3.09 -13.09 -20.56
N SER A 314 -4.33 -13.18 -20.07
CA SER A 314 -5.55 -12.83 -20.79
C SER A 314 -5.85 -11.31 -20.85
N ASN A 315 -5.19 -10.47 -20.04
CA ASN A 315 -5.56 -9.05 -19.88
C ASN A 315 -4.40 -8.08 -20.17
N SER A 316 -3.95 -8.02 -21.43
CA SER A 316 -2.85 -7.15 -21.87
C SER A 316 -3.27 -5.74 -22.35
N SER A 317 -4.56 -5.47 -22.52
CA SER A 317 -5.03 -4.17 -23.02
C SER A 317 -4.93 -3.09 -21.94
N ARG A 318 -4.29 -1.95 -22.25
CA ARG A 318 -4.28 -0.79 -21.35
C ARG A 318 -5.69 -0.17 -21.31
N VAL A 319 -6.28 -0.07 -20.12
CA VAL A 319 -7.45 0.80 -19.92
C VAL A 319 -6.97 2.26 -19.84
N PRO A 320 -7.52 3.18 -20.66
CA PRO A 320 -7.19 4.60 -20.57
C PRO A 320 -7.54 5.16 -19.18
N SER A 321 -6.64 5.97 -18.61
CA SER A 321 -6.80 6.68 -17.34
C SER A 321 -8.13 7.43 -17.30
N ARG A 322 -9.01 7.03 -16.38
CA ARG A 322 -10.29 7.73 -16.16
C ARG A 322 -10.04 9.09 -15.52
N MET A 323 -8.98 9.19 -14.71
CA MET A 323 -8.63 10.43 -14.04
C MET A 323 -8.00 11.44 -14.98
N GLN A 324 -7.37 11.04 -16.09
CA GLN A 324 -6.93 11.98 -17.12
C GLN A 324 -8.13 12.74 -17.72
N ARG A 325 -9.24 12.04 -18.03
CA ARG A 325 -10.49 12.68 -18.47
C ARG A 325 -11.15 13.55 -17.40
N ILE A 326 -11.04 13.16 -16.13
CA ILE A 326 -11.54 13.96 -15.00
C ILE A 326 -10.65 15.18 -14.78
N MET A 327 -9.32 15.05 -14.82
CA MET A 327 -8.34 16.12 -14.68
C MET A 327 -8.38 17.10 -15.86
N GLU A 328 -8.62 16.64 -17.09
CA GLU A 328 -8.91 17.53 -18.24
C GLU A 328 -10.17 18.37 -17.97
N ARG A 329 -11.23 17.76 -17.41
CA ARG A 329 -12.46 18.46 -17.00
C ARG A 329 -12.27 19.35 -15.76
N TRP A 330 -11.42 18.95 -14.82
CA TRP A 330 -11.10 19.69 -13.60
C TRP A 330 -10.09 20.81 -13.85
N GLN A 331 -9.22 20.72 -14.84
CA GLN A 331 -8.40 21.86 -15.30
C GLN A 331 -9.30 23.00 -15.76
N TRP A 332 -10.38 22.70 -16.50
CA TRP A 332 -11.40 23.70 -16.83
C TRP A 332 -12.10 24.25 -15.59
N PHE A 333 -12.47 23.39 -14.63
CA PHE A 333 -13.12 23.82 -13.38
C PHE A 333 -12.21 24.68 -12.49
N SER A 334 -10.93 24.33 -12.39
CA SER A 334 -9.90 25.09 -11.66
C SER A 334 -9.59 26.42 -12.35
N VAL A 335 -9.57 26.46 -13.68
CA VAL A 335 -9.49 27.71 -14.45
C VAL A 335 -10.71 28.59 -14.16
N ILE A 336 -11.93 28.01 -14.15
CA ILE A 336 -13.15 28.75 -13.82
C ILE A 336 -13.10 29.29 -12.38
N ILE A 337 -12.67 28.49 -11.40
CA ILE A 337 -12.55 28.93 -10.00
C ILE A 337 -11.50 30.02 -9.85
N VAL A 338 -10.33 29.87 -10.48
CA VAL A 338 -9.27 30.89 -10.45
C VAL A 338 -9.75 32.18 -11.14
N CYS A 339 -10.40 32.09 -12.30
CA CYS A 339 -11.03 33.23 -12.97
C CYS A 339 -12.09 33.89 -12.09
N PHE A 340 -12.95 33.11 -11.43
CA PHE A 340 -13.99 33.62 -10.54
C PHE A 340 -13.41 34.34 -9.31
N ILE A 341 -12.39 33.77 -8.68
CA ILE A 341 -11.64 34.41 -7.58
C ILE A 341 -10.99 35.70 -8.08
N PHE A 342 -10.42 35.70 -9.29
CA PHE A 342 -9.79 36.89 -9.88
C PHE A 342 -10.82 37.99 -10.19
N THR A 343 -12.01 37.63 -10.70
CA THR A 343 -13.11 38.58 -10.95
C THR A 343 -13.63 39.20 -9.65
N ILE A 344 -13.79 38.40 -8.59
CA ILE A 344 -14.16 38.89 -7.26
C ILE A 344 -13.09 39.85 -6.72
N ALA A 345 -11.81 39.48 -6.83
CA ALA A 345 -10.70 40.31 -6.38
C ALA A 345 -10.63 41.65 -7.14
N GLN A 346 -10.86 41.65 -8.47
CA GLN A 346 -10.97 42.87 -9.27
C GLN A 346 -12.17 43.73 -8.86
N GLY A 347 -13.34 43.13 -8.64
CA GLY A 347 -14.53 43.85 -8.17
C GLY A 347 -14.31 44.55 -6.83
N VAL A 348 -13.68 43.86 -5.87
CA VAL A 348 -13.31 44.43 -4.57
C VAL A 348 -12.28 45.55 -4.72
N TYR A 349 -11.28 45.38 -5.57
CA TYR A 349 -10.26 46.40 -5.82
C TYR A 349 -10.84 47.68 -6.46
N PHE A 350 -11.66 47.54 -7.51
CA PHE A 350 -12.31 48.69 -8.16
C PHE A 350 -13.34 49.36 -7.25
N GLY A 351 -14.09 48.59 -6.46
CA GLY A 351 -14.98 49.13 -5.42
C GLY A 351 -14.22 49.94 -4.37
N TYR A 352 -13.07 49.43 -3.90
CA TYR A 352 -12.21 50.14 -2.95
C TYR A 352 -11.61 51.43 -3.53
N VAL A 353 -11.08 51.38 -4.76
CA VAL A 353 -10.53 52.55 -5.46
C VAL A 353 -11.61 53.60 -5.75
N GLY A 354 -12.80 53.17 -6.19
CA GLY A 354 -13.95 54.03 -6.42
C GLY A 354 -14.41 54.72 -5.14
N TRP A 355 -14.54 53.98 -4.04
CA TRP A 355 -14.87 54.54 -2.72
C TRP A 355 -13.81 55.53 -2.24
N ARG A 356 -12.51 55.23 -2.41
CA ARG A 356 -11.42 56.15 -2.08
C ARG A 356 -11.51 57.46 -2.88
N ARG A 357 -11.75 57.37 -4.20
CA ARG A 357 -11.89 58.55 -5.07
C ARG A 357 -13.12 59.38 -4.69
N TYR A 358 -14.26 58.74 -4.42
CA TYR A 358 -15.47 59.40 -3.93
C TYR A 358 -15.22 60.14 -2.61
N ARG A 359 -14.52 59.51 -1.66
CA ARG A 359 -14.20 60.11 -0.35
C ARG A 359 -13.23 61.29 -0.45
N ILE A 360 -12.30 61.26 -1.41
CA ILE A 360 -11.39 62.38 -1.69
C ILE A 360 -12.15 63.55 -2.33
N ALA A 361 -13.02 63.29 -3.31
CA ALA A 361 -13.84 64.31 -3.96
C ALA A 361 -14.82 65.01 -3.00
N HIS A 362 -15.43 64.26 -2.06
CA HIS A 362 -16.30 64.84 -1.04
C HIS A 362 -15.54 65.61 0.05
N ARG A 363 -14.27 65.28 0.32
CA ARG A 363 -13.42 66.07 1.22
C ARG A 363 -12.94 67.39 0.60
N SER A 364 -12.81 67.46 -0.73
CA SER A 364 -12.48 68.72 -1.43
C SER A 364 -13.69 69.66 -1.59
N MET A 365 -14.92 69.15 -1.55
CA MET A 365 -16.14 69.98 -1.61
C MET A 365 -16.57 70.56 -0.25
N GLY A 366 -16.05 70.03 0.87
CA GLY A 366 -16.38 70.48 2.24
C GLY A 366 -15.43 71.52 2.85
N LYS A 367 -14.46 72.07 2.10
CA LYS A 367 -13.48 73.06 2.58
C LYS A 367 -13.50 74.36 1.77
N GLY A 368 -14.69 74.85 1.46
CA GLY A 368 -14.90 76.06 0.66
C GLY A 368 -16.05 76.94 1.15
N HIS A 369 -16.38 76.95 2.45
CA HIS A 369 -17.32 77.93 3.02
C HIS A 369 -17.16 77.95 4.55
N ASP A 370 -16.24 78.78 5.05
CA ASP A 370 -16.35 79.47 6.35
C ASP A 370 -15.13 80.37 6.54
N ARG A 371 -15.17 81.51 5.87
CA ARG A 371 -14.58 82.76 6.35
C ARG A 371 -15.75 83.72 6.52
N ASP A 372 -15.67 84.54 7.57
CA ASP A 372 -16.66 85.51 8.05
C ASP A 372 -17.86 84.96 8.83
N LYS A 373 -17.78 85.04 10.17
CA LYS A 373 -18.55 86.04 10.94
C LYS A 373 -18.10 86.16 12.40
N SER A 374 -18.18 87.39 12.89
CA SER A 374 -17.72 87.92 14.17
C SER A 374 -18.63 87.54 15.36
N PRO A 375 -18.19 87.82 16.62
CA PRO A 375 -18.88 87.36 17.83
C PRO A 375 -19.79 88.43 18.42
N GLU A 376 -21.05 88.11 18.72
CA GLU A 376 -21.86 88.88 19.68
C GLU A 376 -22.79 88.01 20.53
N GLN A 377 -22.52 88.05 21.83
CA GLN A 377 -23.47 88.21 22.95
C GLN A 377 -24.63 87.20 23.11
N ARG A 378 -24.67 86.52 24.27
CA ARG A 378 -25.41 86.99 25.47
C ARG A 378 -25.25 86.03 26.65
N HIS A 379 -24.98 86.64 27.80
CA HIS A 379 -24.98 86.04 29.14
C HIS A 379 -26.39 85.95 29.72
N ALA A 380 -26.57 84.91 30.56
CA ALA A 380 -27.27 84.85 31.86
C ALA A 380 -28.77 85.17 31.97
N GLY A 381 -29.44 84.37 32.81
CA GLY A 381 -30.75 84.66 33.39
C GLY A 381 -31.70 83.48 33.33
#